data_AF-A0A7X9JG65-F1
#
_entry.id   AF-A0A7X9JG65-F1
#
_cell.length_a   1.000
_cell.length_b   1.000
_cell.length_c   1.000
_cell.angle_alpha   90.00
_cell.angle_beta   90.00
_cell.angle_gamma   90.00
#
_symmetry.space_group_name_H-M   'P 1'
#
loop_
_entity.id
_entity.type
_entity.pdbx_description
1 polymer ?
#
loop_
_entity_poly.entity_id
_entity_poly.type
_entity_poly.pdbx_seq_one_letter_code
_entity_poly.pdbx_strand_id
1 'polypeptide(L)'
;GERYVQNPQLVEKFIRDLPLTDIPKPFVVFQPLSDVDQDGEKPQTVIFFVNPDQLSALTVLANYGREGNENVIIPYAAGCQAIGIYPYREAGLKNPRAVVGLTDLSARVYVRKQLGESHLMTFSVPFNLYDEMEQNVPGSFLERHTWQSLLSENR
;
A
#
# COMPACT_ATOMS: atom_id res chain seq x y z
N GLY A 1 -9.86 20.24 -15.04
CA GLY A 1 -9.22 19.44 -13.98
C GLY A 1 -9.84 19.78 -12.65
N GLU A 2 -9.73 18.89 -11.67
CA GLU A 2 -10.47 18.96 -10.39
C GLU A 2 -9.96 20.01 -9.38
N ARG A 3 -8.96 20.80 -9.75
CA ARG A 3 -8.35 21.86 -8.90
C ARG A 3 -7.81 21.35 -7.55
N TYR A 4 -7.28 20.11 -7.52
CA TYR A 4 -6.60 19.56 -6.33
C TYR A 4 -5.26 20.25 -6.02
N VAL A 5 -4.69 20.96 -7.00
CA VAL A 5 -3.49 21.79 -6.85
C VAL A 5 -3.83 23.22 -7.24
N GLN A 6 -3.36 24.19 -6.45
CA GLN A 6 -3.81 25.58 -6.51
C GLN A 6 -3.51 26.29 -7.83
N ASN A 7 -2.37 25.99 -8.47
CA ASN A 7 -1.94 26.66 -9.70
C ASN A 7 -1.03 25.75 -10.56
N PRO A 8 -0.83 26.09 -11.86
CA PRO A 8 -0.02 25.28 -12.77
C PRO A 8 1.44 25.07 -12.34
N GLN A 9 2.06 26.07 -11.70
CA GLN A 9 3.46 25.97 -11.25
C GLN A 9 3.63 24.89 -10.18
N LEU A 10 2.66 24.79 -9.25
CA LEU A 10 2.65 23.73 -8.25
C LEU A 10 2.35 22.35 -8.85
N VAL A 11 1.55 22.27 -9.93
CA VAL A 11 1.33 21.01 -10.66
C VAL A 11 2.64 20.54 -11.30
N GLU A 12 3.36 21.45 -11.94
CA GLU A 12 4.65 21.14 -12.56
C GLU A 12 5.68 20.66 -11.52
N LYS A 13 5.74 21.30 -10.35
CA LYS A 13 6.58 20.84 -9.24
C LYS A 13 6.15 19.45 -8.76
N PHE A 14 4.85 19.22 -8.54
CA PHE A 14 4.33 17.93 -8.16
C PHE A 14 4.75 16.83 -9.13
N ILE A 15 4.62 17.05 -10.45
CA ILE A 15 5.01 16.07 -11.47
C ILE A 15 6.51 15.75 -11.41
N ARG A 16 7.36 16.77 -11.19
CA ARG A 16 8.83 16.59 -11.05
C ARG A 16 9.21 15.83 -9.79
N ASP A 17 8.45 15.99 -8.71
CA ASP A 17 8.71 15.36 -7.41
C ASP A 17 8.17 13.91 -7.34
N LEU A 18 7.40 13.47 -8.33
CA LEU A 18 6.95 12.08 -8.42
C LEU A 18 8.13 11.13 -8.62
N PRO A 19 8.17 9.97 -7.94
CA PRO A 19 9.21 8.98 -8.12
C PRO A 19 8.97 8.14 -9.38
N LEU A 20 8.87 8.80 -10.54
CA LEU A 20 8.78 8.13 -11.82
C LEU A 20 10.08 7.34 -12.05
N THR A 21 9.94 6.06 -12.40
CA THR A 21 11.08 5.17 -12.63
C THR A 21 10.89 4.41 -13.92
N ASP A 22 12.00 4.16 -14.60
CA ASP A 22 12.04 3.17 -15.67
C ASP A 22 12.13 1.77 -15.06
N ILE A 23 11.45 0.82 -15.66
CA ILE A 23 11.49 -0.59 -15.27
C ILE A 23 12.19 -1.41 -16.37
N PRO A 24 12.88 -2.51 -16.02
CA PRO A 24 13.63 -3.31 -16.99
C PRO A 24 12.74 -4.17 -17.91
N LYS A 25 11.42 -4.14 -17.70
CA LYS A 25 10.42 -4.93 -18.42
C LYS A 25 9.44 -4.01 -19.15
N PRO A 26 8.85 -4.44 -20.27
CA PRO A 26 7.92 -3.61 -21.03
C PRO A 26 6.58 -3.35 -20.33
N PHE A 27 6.22 -4.16 -19.32
CA PHE A 27 4.96 -4.04 -18.60
C PHE A 27 5.09 -4.52 -17.15
N VAL A 28 4.15 -4.06 -16.32
CA VAL A 28 3.86 -4.58 -14.99
C VAL A 28 2.49 -5.24 -15.03
N VAL A 29 2.36 -6.43 -14.44
CA VAL A 29 1.09 -7.13 -14.30
C VAL A 29 0.68 -7.19 -12.84
N PHE A 30 -0.63 -7.10 -12.60
CA PHE A 30 -1.24 -7.45 -11.32
C PHE A 30 -1.92 -8.80 -11.47
N GLN A 31 -1.63 -9.72 -10.55
CA GLN A 31 -2.27 -11.02 -10.48
C GLN A 31 -2.55 -11.37 -9.01
N PRO A 32 -3.54 -12.23 -8.72
CA PRO A 32 -3.74 -12.76 -7.37
C PRO A 32 -2.45 -13.36 -6.83
N LEU A 33 -2.14 -13.12 -5.57
CA LEU A 33 -0.90 -13.62 -4.96
C LEU A 33 -0.84 -15.17 -4.98
N SER A 34 -1.98 -15.84 -4.96
CA SER A 34 -2.11 -17.30 -5.08
C SER A 34 -1.65 -17.86 -6.42
N ASP A 35 -1.64 -17.03 -7.46
CA ASP A 35 -1.37 -17.44 -8.85
C ASP A 35 0.08 -17.14 -9.24
N VAL A 36 0.84 -16.49 -8.36
CA VAL A 36 2.27 -16.20 -8.55
C VAL A 36 3.06 -17.51 -8.40
N ASP A 37 3.84 -17.85 -9.42
CA ASP A 37 4.83 -18.93 -9.36
C ASP A 37 5.96 -18.54 -8.41
N GLN A 38 5.97 -19.09 -7.19
CA GLN A 38 6.96 -18.76 -6.16
C GLN A 38 8.39 -19.17 -6.53
N ASP A 39 8.56 -20.14 -7.44
CA ASP A 39 9.88 -20.65 -7.84
C ASP A 39 10.49 -19.84 -9.01
N GLY A 40 9.64 -19.15 -9.79
CA GLY A 40 10.04 -18.42 -11.01
C GLY A 40 9.81 -16.91 -10.97
N GLU A 41 8.90 -16.43 -10.12
CA GLU A 41 8.46 -15.04 -10.08
C GLU A 41 8.67 -14.41 -8.71
N LYS A 42 9.21 -13.18 -8.70
CA LYS A 42 9.32 -12.37 -7.49
C LYS A 42 8.46 -11.11 -7.63
N PRO A 43 7.32 -11.02 -6.93
CA PRO A 43 6.52 -9.81 -6.90
C PRO A 43 7.35 -8.61 -6.46
N GLN A 44 7.05 -7.44 -7.00
CA GLN A 44 7.66 -6.19 -6.54
C GLN A 44 6.91 -5.62 -5.34
N THR A 45 5.58 -5.75 -5.35
CA THR A 45 4.71 -5.27 -4.28
C THR A 45 3.49 -6.19 -4.13
N VAL A 46 3.00 -6.30 -2.89
CA VAL A 46 1.71 -6.91 -2.54
C VAL A 46 0.74 -5.80 -2.17
N ILE A 47 -0.45 -5.81 -2.77
CA ILE A 47 -1.46 -4.78 -2.56
C ILE A 47 -2.65 -5.40 -1.84
N PHE A 48 -2.96 -4.87 -0.65
CA PHE A 48 -4.15 -5.22 0.10
C PHE A 48 -5.25 -4.18 -0.14
N PHE A 49 -6.48 -4.64 -0.28
CA PHE A 49 -7.67 -3.81 -0.13
C PHE A 49 -8.19 -3.99 1.28
N VAL A 50 -8.22 -2.91 2.05
CA VAL A 50 -8.44 -2.97 3.51
C VAL A 50 -9.44 -1.95 3.99
N ASN A 51 -10.26 -2.35 4.97
CA ASN A 51 -11.08 -1.43 5.75
C ASN A 51 -10.22 -0.68 6.80
N PRO A 52 -10.77 0.31 7.53
CA PRO A 52 -10.01 1.08 8.53
C PRO A 52 -9.36 0.24 9.64
N ASP A 53 -10.00 -0.85 10.09
CA ASP A 53 -9.47 -1.71 11.14
C ASP A 53 -8.29 -2.55 10.63
N GLN A 54 -8.45 -3.16 9.46
CA GLN A 54 -7.38 -3.89 8.76
C GLN A 54 -6.21 -2.97 8.40
N LEU A 55 -6.47 -1.74 7.97
CA LEU A 55 -5.42 -0.73 7.74
C LEU A 55 -4.63 -0.44 9.01
N SER A 56 -5.32 -0.32 10.15
CA SER A 56 -4.71 -0.10 11.45
C SER A 56 -3.84 -1.30 11.85
N ALA A 57 -4.34 -2.53 11.69
CA ALA A 57 -3.59 -3.74 11.97
C ALA A 57 -2.33 -3.87 11.08
N LEU A 58 -2.44 -3.66 9.77
CA LEU A 58 -1.28 -3.71 8.87
C LEU A 58 -0.26 -2.62 9.21
N THR A 59 -0.71 -1.45 9.68
CA THR A 59 0.20 -0.38 10.15
C THR A 59 0.97 -0.82 11.39
N VAL A 60 0.32 -1.47 12.36
CA VAL A 60 1.00 -2.04 13.53
C VAL A 60 1.98 -3.14 13.08
N LEU A 61 1.55 -4.05 12.20
CA LEU A 61 2.38 -5.16 11.74
C LEU A 61 3.63 -4.68 10.99
N ALA A 62 3.53 -3.65 10.14
CA ALA A 62 4.66 -3.05 9.44
C ALA A 62 5.70 -2.41 10.38
N ASN A 63 5.33 -2.10 11.63
CA ASN A 63 6.24 -1.59 12.65
C ASN A 63 6.67 -2.65 13.67
N TYR A 64 6.01 -3.82 13.72
CA TYR A 64 6.12 -4.77 14.83
C TYR A 64 7.54 -5.25 15.09
N GLY A 65 8.28 -5.58 14.02
CA GLY A 65 9.65 -6.09 14.10
C GLY A 65 10.75 -5.03 13.92
N ARG A 66 10.40 -3.74 13.89
CA ARG A 66 11.33 -2.66 13.48
C ARG A 66 11.53 -1.61 14.56
N GLU A 67 12.69 -0.96 14.51
CA GLU A 67 12.93 0.25 15.29
C GLU A 67 12.22 1.46 14.67
N GLY A 68 11.87 2.44 15.50
CA GLY A 68 11.17 3.66 15.07
C GLY A 68 9.67 3.46 14.85
N ASN A 69 9.03 4.42 14.19
CA ASN A 69 7.58 4.45 13.98
C ASN A 69 7.15 5.00 12.61
N GLU A 70 8.08 5.16 11.67
CA GLU A 70 7.84 5.75 10.35
C GLU A 70 7.90 4.69 9.22
N ASN A 71 7.39 3.48 9.48
CA ASN A 71 7.42 2.35 8.53
C ASN A 71 6.23 2.33 7.53
N VAL A 72 5.35 3.33 7.59
CA VAL A 72 4.19 3.49 6.70
C VAL A 72 4.08 4.94 6.25
N ILE A 73 3.77 5.19 4.97
CA ILE A 73 3.59 6.53 4.42
C ILE A 73 2.24 6.70 3.73
N ILE A 74 1.77 7.96 3.71
CA ILE A 74 0.58 8.39 2.97
C ILE A 74 0.98 9.53 2.02
N PRO A 75 1.44 9.23 0.79
CA PRO A 75 1.87 10.26 -0.14
C PRO A 75 0.67 11.03 -0.71
N TYR A 76 0.85 12.32 -1.00
CA TYR A 76 -0.03 13.04 -1.92
C TYR A 76 0.23 12.50 -3.33
N ALA A 77 -0.62 11.59 -3.80
CA ALA A 77 -0.43 10.85 -5.04
C ALA A 77 -1.77 10.42 -5.63
N ALA A 78 -1.82 10.21 -6.95
CA ALA A 78 -2.95 9.57 -7.61
C ALA A 78 -3.09 8.11 -7.17
N GLY A 79 -4.29 7.54 -7.31
CA GLY A 79 -4.57 6.15 -6.90
C GLY A 79 -3.59 5.13 -7.50
N CYS A 80 -3.32 5.23 -8.81
CA CYS A 80 -2.36 4.36 -9.50
C CYS A 80 -0.90 4.58 -9.05
N GLN A 81 -0.54 5.79 -8.66
CA GLN A 81 0.80 6.11 -8.20
C GLN A 81 1.08 5.49 -6.82
N ALA A 82 0.08 5.50 -5.93
CA ALA A 82 0.18 4.96 -4.58
C ALA A 82 0.32 3.43 -4.53
N ILE A 83 -0.21 2.71 -5.54
CA ILE A 83 -0.07 1.25 -5.65
C ILE A 83 1.04 0.81 -6.63
N GLY A 84 1.65 1.77 -7.35
CA GLY A 84 2.63 1.52 -8.39
C GLY A 84 3.98 2.14 -8.06
N ILE A 85 4.21 3.38 -8.51
CA ILE A 85 5.54 4.02 -8.45
C ILE A 85 6.07 4.21 -7.03
N TYR A 86 5.22 4.48 -6.04
CA TYR A 86 5.66 4.68 -4.66
C TYR A 86 6.15 3.37 -4.01
N PRO A 87 5.39 2.25 -4.05
CA PRO A 87 5.88 0.95 -3.61
C PRO A 87 7.14 0.50 -4.35
N TYR A 88 7.23 0.75 -5.66
CA TYR A 88 8.44 0.46 -6.45
C TYR A 88 9.67 1.23 -5.93
N ARG A 89 9.51 2.52 -5.64
CA ARG A 89 10.58 3.31 -5.02
C ARG A 89 10.97 2.72 -3.66
N GLU A 90 9.99 2.44 -2.80
CA GLU A 90 10.26 1.90 -1.45
C GLU A 90 10.96 0.53 -1.52
N ALA A 91 10.64 -0.32 -2.50
CA ALA A 91 11.29 -1.61 -2.72
C ALA A 91 12.81 -1.49 -2.99
N GLY A 92 13.27 -0.34 -3.51
CA GLY A 92 14.69 -0.06 -3.73
C GLY A 92 15.43 0.52 -2.51
N LEU A 93 14.72 0.83 -1.41
CA LEU A 93 15.32 1.42 -0.22
C LEU A 93 15.83 0.33 0.74
N LYS A 94 16.84 0.68 1.53
CA LYS A 94 17.35 -0.18 2.61
C LYS A 94 16.28 -0.48 3.65
N ASN A 95 15.47 0.53 4.00
CA ASN A 95 14.37 0.45 4.95
C ASN A 95 13.07 0.79 4.21
N PRO A 96 12.45 -0.17 3.50
CA PRO A 96 11.23 0.06 2.73
C PRO A 96 10.06 0.38 3.65
N ARG A 97 9.15 1.26 3.23
CA ARG A 97 7.90 1.55 3.96
C ARG A 97 6.69 1.04 3.17
N ALA A 98 5.63 0.66 3.87
CA ALA A 98 4.35 0.41 3.23
C ALA A 98 3.68 1.73 2.82
N VAL A 99 2.84 1.67 1.78
CA VAL A 99 2.21 2.84 1.17
C VAL A 99 0.69 2.72 1.28
N VAL A 100 0.07 3.69 1.96
CA VAL A 100 -1.38 3.84 1.97
C VAL A 100 -1.82 4.59 0.71
N GLY A 101 -2.79 4.03 0.00
CA GLY A 101 -3.37 4.61 -1.20
C GLY A 101 -4.90 4.75 -1.11
N LEU A 102 -5.52 5.07 -2.25
CA LEU A 102 -6.92 5.51 -2.32
C LEU A 102 -7.24 6.73 -1.43
N THR A 103 -6.26 7.61 -1.20
CA THR A 103 -6.45 8.96 -0.67
C THR A 103 -6.80 9.98 -1.77
N ASP A 104 -6.53 9.64 -3.03
CA ASP A 104 -6.97 10.36 -4.23
C ASP A 104 -8.51 10.38 -4.32
N LEU A 105 -9.10 11.56 -4.22
CA LEU A 105 -10.55 11.76 -4.24
C LEU A 105 -11.20 11.28 -5.53
N SER A 106 -10.55 11.50 -6.68
CA SER A 106 -11.07 11.02 -7.96
C SER A 106 -11.04 9.50 -8.00
N ALA A 107 -9.92 8.88 -7.64
CA ALA A 107 -9.83 7.42 -7.56
C ALA A 107 -10.89 6.85 -6.61
N ARG A 108 -11.11 7.45 -5.43
CA ARG A 108 -12.17 7.02 -4.51
C ARG A 108 -13.56 7.04 -5.14
N VAL A 109 -13.89 8.07 -5.91
CA VAL A 109 -15.23 8.19 -6.55
C VAL A 109 -15.46 7.08 -7.58
N TYR A 110 -14.44 6.73 -8.37
CA TYR A 110 -14.55 5.79 -9.48
C TYR A 110 -14.31 4.33 -9.06
N VAL A 111 -13.31 4.07 -8.21
CA VAL A 111 -12.90 2.71 -7.81
C VAL A 111 -13.85 2.12 -6.78
N ARG A 112 -14.46 2.91 -5.89
CA ARG A 112 -15.41 2.41 -4.87
C ARG A 112 -16.56 1.57 -5.46
N LYS A 113 -17.00 1.89 -6.69
CA LYS A 113 -18.09 1.16 -7.35
C LYS A 113 -17.65 -0.25 -7.79
N GLN A 114 -16.37 -0.40 -8.10
CA GLN A 114 -15.78 -1.66 -8.58
C GLN A 114 -15.41 -2.59 -7.42
N LEU A 115 -15.06 -2.02 -6.25
CA LEU A 115 -14.62 -2.79 -5.09
C LEU A 115 -15.76 -3.35 -4.23
N GLY A 116 -17.03 -3.05 -4.54
CA GLY A 116 -18.20 -3.55 -3.81
C GLY A 116 -18.41 -2.95 -2.40
N GLU A 117 -17.38 -2.37 -1.80
CA GLU A 117 -17.40 -1.77 -0.46
C GLU A 117 -16.99 -0.28 -0.49
N SER A 118 -17.71 0.56 0.26
CA SER A 118 -17.55 2.02 0.24
C SER A 118 -16.34 2.57 1.00
N HIS A 119 -15.69 1.75 1.84
CA HIS A 119 -14.71 2.22 2.82
C HIS A 119 -13.32 1.63 2.65
N LEU A 120 -13.08 0.88 1.57
CA LEU A 120 -11.77 0.31 1.33
C LEU A 120 -10.72 1.38 1.03
N MET A 121 -9.52 1.08 1.49
CA MET A 121 -8.25 1.74 1.24
C MET A 121 -7.33 0.71 0.56
N THR A 122 -6.25 1.16 -0.06
CA THR A 122 -5.17 0.25 -0.47
C THR A 122 -4.01 0.36 0.51
N PHE A 123 -3.40 -0.77 0.85
CA PHE A 123 -2.14 -0.84 1.59
C PHE A 123 -1.16 -1.64 0.73
N SER A 124 -0.15 -0.96 0.18
CA SER A 124 0.80 -1.58 -0.76
C SER A 124 2.14 -1.76 -0.05
N VAL A 125 2.65 -2.98 -0.07
CA VAL A 125 3.83 -3.39 0.69
C VAL A 125 4.90 -3.85 -0.30
N PRO A 126 6.12 -3.28 -0.26
CA PRO A 126 7.26 -3.86 -0.96
C PRO A 126 7.48 -5.31 -0.55
N PHE A 127 7.78 -6.21 -1.50
CA PHE A 127 7.75 -7.66 -1.24
C PHE A 127 8.69 -8.10 -0.10
N ASN A 128 9.86 -7.47 0.04
CA ASN A 128 10.78 -7.74 1.14
C ASN A 128 10.22 -7.35 2.52
N LEU A 129 9.45 -6.27 2.62
CA LEU A 129 8.74 -5.92 3.85
C LEU A 129 7.55 -6.86 4.07
N TYR A 130 6.89 -7.33 3.01
CA TYR A 130 5.82 -8.31 3.12
C TYR A 130 6.33 -9.62 3.75
N ASP A 131 7.45 -10.16 3.26
CA ASP A 131 8.08 -11.37 3.82
C ASP A 131 8.41 -11.20 5.32
N GLU A 132 8.93 -10.03 5.70
CA GLU A 132 9.21 -9.67 7.10
C GLU A 132 7.92 -9.60 7.95
N MET A 133 6.86 -9.01 7.42
CA MET A 133 5.56 -8.94 8.09
C MET A 133 4.96 -10.33 8.30
N GLU A 134 5.04 -11.22 7.30
CA GLU A 134 4.54 -12.61 7.39
C GLU A 134 5.26 -13.39 8.50
N GLN A 135 6.59 -13.25 8.61
CA GLN A 135 7.37 -13.89 9.69
C GLN A 135 6.97 -13.39 11.08
N ASN A 136 6.44 -12.17 11.16
CA ASN A 136 5.95 -11.55 12.37
C ASN A 136 4.47 -11.83 12.66
N VAL A 137 3.76 -12.64 11.85
CA VAL A 137 2.36 -12.97 12.13
C VAL A 137 2.23 -13.87 13.37
N PRO A 138 2.92 -15.03 13.47
CA PRO A 138 2.78 -15.92 14.62
C PRO A 138 3.24 -15.28 15.93
N GLY A 139 2.43 -15.40 16.99
CA GLY A 139 2.75 -14.88 18.33
C GLY A 139 2.54 -13.37 18.53
N SER A 140 2.12 -12.65 17.48
CA SER A 140 2.02 -11.19 17.47
C SER A 140 0.74 -10.65 18.12
N PHE A 141 0.51 -9.33 17.94
CA PHE A 141 -0.72 -8.68 18.38
C PHE A 141 -1.97 -9.22 17.67
N LEU A 142 -1.82 -9.87 16.51
CA LEU A 142 -2.93 -10.48 15.77
C LEU A 142 -3.60 -11.62 16.55
N GLU A 143 -2.93 -12.22 17.53
CA GLU A 143 -3.53 -13.23 18.42
C GLU A 143 -4.15 -12.63 19.69
N ARG A 144 -4.06 -11.30 19.87
CA ARG A 144 -4.43 -10.62 21.11
C ARG A 144 -5.83 -10.02 21.06
N HIS A 145 -6.41 -9.86 22.24
CA HIS A 145 -7.81 -9.47 22.43
C HIS A 145 -8.21 -8.21 21.62
N THR A 146 -7.37 -7.17 21.58
CA THR A 146 -7.71 -5.90 20.93
C THR A 146 -8.01 -6.07 19.43
N TRP A 147 -7.18 -6.83 18.71
CA TRP A 147 -7.44 -7.10 17.29
C TRP A 147 -8.62 -8.05 17.10
N GLN A 148 -8.72 -9.08 17.95
CA GLN A 148 -9.81 -10.06 17.88
C GLN A 148 -11.19 -9.41 18.12
N SER A 149 -11.29 -8.40 18.99
CA SER A 149 -12.50 -7.60 19.20
C SER A 149 -12.92 -6.88 17.92
N LEU A 150 -12.00 -6.21 17.22
CA LEU A 150 -12.29 -5.52 15.95
C LEU A 150 -12.72 -6.48 14.83
N LEU A 151 -12.17 -7.69 14.78
CA LEU A 151 -12.62 -8.71 13.84
C LEU A 151 -14.05 -9.21 14.11
N SER A 152 -14.46 -9.26 15.38
CA SER A 152 -15.78 -9.75 15.78
C SER A 152 -16.91 -8.77 15.51
N GLU A 153 -16.63 -7.46 15.54
CA GLU A 153 -17.61 -6.40 15.26
C GLU A 153 -17.92 -6.26 13.75
N ASN A 154 -17.05 -6.81 12.89
CA ASN A 154 -17.17 -6.77 11.43
C ASN A 154 -17.72 -8.08 10.82
N ARG A 155 -18.20 -9.03 11.65
CA ARG A 155 -18.89 -10.25 11.22
C ARG A 155 -20.40 -10.10 11.36
#